data_AF-A0A7C5D0T6-F1
#
_entry.id   AF-A0A7C5D0T6-F1
#
_cell.length_a   1.000
_cell.length_b   1.000
_cell.length_c   1.000
_cell.angle_alpha   90.00
_cell.angle_beta   90.00
_cell.angle_gamma   90.00
#
_symmetry.space_group_name_H-M   'P 1'
#
loop_
_entity.id
_entity.type
_entity.pdbx_description
1 polymer ?
#
loop_
_entity_poly.entity_id
_entity_poly.type
_entity_poly.pdbx_seq_one_letter_code
_entity_poly.pdbx_strand_id
1 'polypeptide(L)'
;MFGGSEEDFRDVVRQFELIDKHLYDPEKKLYYHGWDEKREQEWADKVTGRSSNFWGRAVGWYAMACVDTLDFIPTNLSLCRAVLLNQVKKVAEGIVRWQDPTNHVWWQVLDRPGHPGNYQESSASAMFVYFLFKSVNNGFLPTNYLGPAIRGYYGILSNFIREEPDGKISIIRCCAVAGLGYGRDGSYEYYLREPIVDNDLKAIGPFILAGIEFQKLLGPVGNLTATSLTQQTPSKTTLDATNLSYWSHVDEILARIRPPSIPERELNIMDFGAVADGRTDCSTAIERAITTCHNAGGGRIVFPAGRY
;
A
#
# COMPACT_ATOMS: atom_id res chain seq x y z
N MET A 1 17.12 4.26 -19.69
CA MET A 1 15.68 4.60 -19.70
C MET A 1 14.97 3.33 -20.14
N PHE A 2 14.12 2.75 -19.30
CA PHE A 2 13.50 1.45 -19.57
C PHE A 2 12.57 1.57 -20.79
N GLY A 3 12.97 0.96 -21.91
CA GLY A 3 12.33 1.07 -23.22
C GLY A 3 11.48 -0.14 -23.58
N GLY A 4 10.70 -0.65 -22.62
CA GLY A 4 9.76 -1.74 -22.87
C GLY A 4 8.66 -1.31 -23.83
N SER A 5 8.19 -2.26 -24.64
CA SER A 5 7.03 -2.10 -25.51
C SER A 5 5.73 -2.01 -24.70
N GLU A 6 4.64 -1.55 -25.31
CA GLU A 6 3.31 -1.60 -24.67
C GLU A 6 2.91 -3.04 -24.29
N GLU A 7 3.33 -4.03 -25.08
CA GLU A 7 3.08 -5.45 -24.80
C GLU A 7 3.78 -5.91 -23.52
N ASP A 8 5.01 -5.47 -23.27
CA ASP A 8 5.74 -5.77 -22.03
C ASP A 8 5.00 -5.22 -20.79
N PHE A 9 4.47 -3.99 -20.89
CA PHE A 9 3.67 -3.42 -19.80
C PHE A 9 2.34 -4.15 -19.61
N ARG A 10 1.70 -4.59 -20.69
CA ARG A 10 0.47 -5.39 -20.62
C ARG A 10 0.72 -6.75 -19.97
N ASP A 11 1.83 -7.41 -20.27
CA ASP A 11 2.20 -8.66 -19.59
C ASP A 11 2.43 -8.43 -18.09
N VAL A 12 3.20 -7.41 -17.71
CA VAL A 12 3.38 -7.06 -16.29
C VAL A 12 2.04 -6.84 -15.60
N VAL A 13 1.16 -6.00 -16.17
CA VAL A 13 -0.18 -5.74 -15.59
C VAL A 13 -1.02 -7.01 -15.53
N ARG A 14 -0.90 -7.90 -16.52
CA ARG A 14 -1.61 -9.18 -16.51
C ARG A 14 -1.27 -10.03 -15.28
N GLN A 15 -0.02 -10.03 -14.83
CA GLN A 15 0.37 -10.76 -13.62
C GLN A 15 -0.35 -10.23 -12.36
N PHE A 16 -0.50 -8.91 -12.26
CA PHE A 16 -1.26 -8.28 -11.19
C PHE A 16 -2.77 -8.62 -11.25
N GLU A 17 -3.36 -8.64 -12.44
CA GLU A 17 -4.76 -9.07 -12.60
C GLU A 17 -4.97 -10.52 -12.15
N LEU A 18 -4.03 -11.42 -12.45
CA LEU A 18 -4.11 -12.82 -12.04
C LEU A 18 -4.02 -12.94 -10.51
N ILE A 19 -3.11 -12.20 -9.87
CA ILE A 19 -3.05 -12.14 -8.40
C ILE A 19 -4.39 -11.66 -7.83
N ASP A 20 -4.94 -10.56 -8.35
CA ASP A 20 -6.22 -10.03 -7.87
C ASP A 20 -7.38 -11.01 -8.07
N LYS A 21 -7.45 -11.65 -9.23
CA LYS A 21 -8.48 -12.63 -9.54
C LYS A 21 -8.41 -13.84 -8.61
N HIS A 22 -7.21 -14.35 -8.34
CA HIS A 22 -7.04 -15.65 -7.69
C HIS A 22 -6.83 -15.56 -6.19
N LEU A 23 -6.23 -14.49 -5.68
CA LEU A 23 -5.84 -14.38 -4.27
C LEU A 23 -6.71 -13.42 -3.46
N TYR A 24 -7.45 -12.50 -4.08
CA TYR A 24 -8.25 -11.54 -3.35
C TYR A 24 -9.47 -12.19 -2.68
N ASP A 25 -9.65 -11.89 -1.41
CA ASP A 25 -10.84 -12.17 -0.63
C ASP A 25 -11.67 -10.88 -0.45
N PRO A 26 -12.87 -10.79 -1.05
CA PRO A 26 -13.66 -9.58 -1.00
C PRO A 26 -14.31 -9.32 0.37
N GLU A 27 -14.49 -10.35 1.19
CA GLU A 27 -15.07 -10.24 2.54
C GLU A 27 -14.05 -9.65 3.50
N LYS A 28 -12.82 -10.14 3.46
CA LYS A 28 -11.71 -9.72 4.32
C LYS A 28 -10.97 -8.51 3.77
N LYS A 29 -11.10 -8.23 2.47
CA LYS A 29 -10.33 -7.20 1.74
C LYS A 29 -8.83 -7.50 1.75
N LEU A 30 -8.45 -8.76 1.74
CA LEU A 30 -7.06 -9.22 1.86
C LEU A 30 -6.70 -10.20 0.76
N TYR A 31 -5.40 -10.44 0.59
CA TYR A 31 -4.86 -11.36 -0.41
C TYR A 31 -4.25 -12.57 0.30
N TYR A 32 -4.68 -13.77 -0.07
CA TYR A 32 -4.05 -15.01 0.39
C TYR A 32 -2.57 -15.05 -0.03
N HIS A 33 -1.73 -15.74 0.75
CA HIS A 33 -0.29 -15.80 0.47
C HIS A 33 0.03 -16.54 -0.84
N GLY A 34 -0.62 -17.67 -1.11
CA GLY A 34 -0.33 -18.51 -2.27
C GLY A 34 -1.57 -19.02 -2.99
N TRP A 35 -1.39 -19.29 -4.27
CA TRP A 35 -2.38 -19.95 -5.12
C TRP A 35 -1.68 -20.99 -5.98
N ASP A 36 -2.24 -22.20 -6.00
CA ASP A 36 -1.84 -23.28 -6.89
C ASP A 36 -2.98 -23.55 -7.87
N GLU A 37 -2.75 -23.23 -9.14
CA GLU A 37 -3.70 -23.45 -10.23
C GLU A 37 -4.13 -24.92 -10.34
N LYS A 38 -3.18 -25.85 -10.15
CA LYS A 38 -3.43 -27.29 -10.23
C LYS A 38 -3.99 -27.87 -8.94
N ARG A 39 -3.88 -27.14 -7.82
CA ARG A 39 -4.38 -27.53 -6.49
C ARG A 39 -3.78 -28.84 -5.97
N GLU A 40 -2.57 -29.14 -6.44
CA GLU A 40 -1.83 -30.35 -6.11
C GLU A 40 -1.10 -30.20 -4.76
N GLN A 41 -0.67 -28.98 -4.44
CA GLN A 41 0.01 -28.69 -3.19
C GLN A 41 -0.86 -29.01 -1.96
N GLU A 42 -0.23 -29.51 -0.90
CA GLU A 42 -0.92 -29.89 0.35
C GLU A 42 -1.64 -28.71 1.01
N TRP A 43 -1.02 -27.53 0.98
CA TRP A 43 -1.56 -26.29 1.53
C TRP A 43 -2.68 -25.67 0.68
N ALA A 44 -2.85 -26.12 -0.57
CA ALA A 44 -3.79 -25.53 -1.50
C ALA A 44 -5.20 -26.09 -1.28
N ASP A 45 -6.14 -25.18 -1.07
CA ASP A 45 -7.56 -25.50 -1.04
C ASP A 45 -8.00 -26.18 -2.34
N LYS A 46 -8.74 -27.29 -2.24
CA LYS A 46 -9.04 -28.15 -3.41
C LYS A 46 -10.09 -27.56 -4.35
N VAL A 47 -10.81 -26.52 -3.93
CA VAL A 47 -11.81 -25.83 -4.75
C VAL A 47 -11.23 -24.58 -5.40
N THR A 48 -10.48 -23.79 -4.65
CA THR A 48 -10.01 -22.45 -5.04
C THR A 48 -8.53 -22.43 -5.42
N GLY A 49 -7.73 -23.37 -4.92
CA GLY A 49 -6.28 -23.41 -5.04
C GLY A 49 -5.54 -22.49 -4.05
N ARG A 50 -6.26 -21.76 -3.19
CA ARG A 50 -5.68 -20.75 -2.30
C ARG A 50 -5.05 -21.38 -1.06
N SER A 51 -4.02 -20.74 -0.52
CA SER A 51 -3.51 -21.00 0.84
C SER A 51 -4.54 -20.56 1.90
N SER A 52 -4.36 -20.96 3.15
CA SER A 52 -5.39 -20.79 4.19
C SER A 52 -5.36 -19.45 4.96
N ASN A 53 -4.31 -18.64 4.85
CA ASN A 53 -4.12 -17.44 5.70
C ASN A 53 -3.62 -16.22 4.93
N PHE A 54 -3.88 -15.05 5.50
CA PHE A 54 -3.43 -13.74 5.03
C PHE A 54 -2.14 -13.33 5.75
N TRP A 55 -1.01 -13.74 5.21
CA TRP A 55 0.29 -13.42 5.78
C TRP A 55 0.67 -11.97 5.50
N GLY A 56 0.96 -11.21 6.56
CA GLY A 56 1.23 -9.78 6.50
C GLY A 56 2.28 -9.39 5.46
N ARG A 57 3.45 -10.05 5.47
CA ARG A 57 4.53 -9.70 4.53
C ARG A 57 4.21 -10.08 3.08
N ALA A 58 3.41 -11.12 2.82
CA ALA A 58 2.96 -11.40 1.45
C ALA A 58 2.08 -10.26 0.91
N VAL A 59 1.12 -9.80 1.70
CA VAL A 59 0.30 -8.62 1.33
C VAL A 59 1.18 -7.37 1.22
N GLY A 60 2.19 -7.23 2.07
CA GLY A 60 3.16 -6.13 2.03
C GLY A 60 3.93 -6.08 0.71
N TRP A 61 4.42 -7.21 0.22
CA TRP A 61 5.13 -7.27 -1.07
C TRP A 61 4.22 -6.88 -2.22
N TYR A 62 3.00 -7.39 -2.21
CA TYR A 62 2.02 -7.04 -3.23
C TYR A 62 1.68 -5.54 -3.19
N ALA A 63 1.51 -4.96 -1.99
CA ALA A 63 1.28 -3.53 -1.80
C ALA A 63 2.42 -2.69 -2.40
N MET A 64 3.67 -2.99 -2.05
CA MET A 64 4.85 -2.31 -2.60
C MET A 64 4.92 -2.44 -4.13
N ALA A 65 4.72 -3.65 -4.66
CA ALA A 65 4.75 -3.91 -6.09
C ALA A 65 3.69 -3.09 -6.85
N CYS A 66 2.48 -2.95 -6.32
CA CYS A 66 1.41 -2.16 -6.94
C CYS A 66 1.81 -0.68 -7.13
N VAL A 67 2.43 -0.06 -6.12
CA VAL A 67 2.82 1.36 -6.20
C VAL A 67 4.13 1.58 -6.92
N ASP A 68 5.08 0.66 -6.79
CA ASP A 68 6.40 0.80 -7.43
C ASP A 68 6.33 0.56 -8.93
N THR A 69 5.46 -0.37 -9.37
CA THR A 69 5.26 -0.62 -10.81
C THR A 69 4.65 0.59 -11.51
N LEU A 70 3.80 1.36 -10.82
CA LEU A 70 3.21 2.59 -11.35
C LEU A 70 4.25 3.67 -11.68
N ASP A 71 5.47 3.62 -11.13
CA ASP A 71 6.55 4.56 -11.49
C ASP A 71 7.11 4.28 -12.90
N PHE A 72 6.95 3.05 -13.40
CA PHE A 72 7.53 2.61 -14.67
C PHE A 72 6.53 2.57 -15.82
N ILE A 73 5.22 2.44 -15.55
CA ILE A 73 4.19 2.43 -16.60
C ILE A 73 4.00 3.86 -17.15
N PRO A 74 4.23 4.10 -18.46
CA PRO A 74 4.01 5.40 -19.08
C PRO A 74 2.60 5.95 -18.84
N THR A 75 2.49 7.26 -18.62
CA THR A 75 1.22 7.92 -18.28
C THR A 75 0.17 7.84 -19.39
N ASN A 76 0.59 7.70 -20.66
CA ASN A 76 -0.29 7.49 -21.80
C ASN A 76 -0.89 6.07 -21.87
N LEU A 77 -0.31 5.08 -21.18
CA LEU A 77 -0.89 3.73 -21.05
C LEU A 77 -1.95 3.69 -19.94
N SER A 78 -2.99 4.53 -20.09
CA SER A 78 -4.00 4.80 -19.06
C SER A 78 -4.75 3.54 -18.60
N LEU A 79 -5.04 2.60 -19.50
CA LEU A 79 -5.70 1.33 -19.17
C LEU A 79 -4.83 0.45 -18.26
N CYS A 80 -3.55 0.33 -18.58
CA CYS A 80 -2.59 -0.43 -17.76
C CYS A 80 -2.49 0.18 -16.35
N ARG A 81 -2.39 1.50 -16.27
CA ARG A 81 -2.35 2.22 -14.98
C ARG A 81 -3.65 2.07 -14.19
N ALA A 82 -4.81 2.08 -14.86
CA ALA A 82 -6.11 1.96 -14.20
C ALA A 82 -6.25 0.63 -13.42
N VAL A 83 -5.70 -0.46 -13.94
CA VAL A 83 -5.68 -1.76 -13.26
C VAL A 83 -4.92 -1.68 -11.93
N LEU A 84 -3.68 -1.18 -11.95
CA LEU A 84 -2.88 -1.03 -10.73
C LEU A 84 -3.51 -0.05 -9.74
N LEU A 85 -4.06 1.07 -10.21
CA LEU A 85 -4.74 2.04 -9.34
C LEU A 85 -5.96 1.43 -8.65
N ASN A 86 -6.69 0.54 -9.31
CA ASN A 86 -7.78 -0.21 -8.69
C ASN A 86 -7.28 -1.16 -7.59
N GLN A 87 -6.16 -1.84 -7.82
CA GLN A 87 -5.56 -2.74 -6.82
C GLN A 87 -4.96 -1.96 -5.65
N VAL A 88 -4.33 -0.81 -5.89
CA VAL A 88 -3.89 0.12 -4.83
C VAL A 88 -5.07 0.46 -3.91
N LYS A 89 -6.25 0.79 -4.46
CA LYS A 89 -7.45 1.04 -3.64
C LYS A 89 -7.84 -0.17 -2.79
N LYS A 90 -7.95 -1.36 -3.40
CA LYS A 90 -8.31 -2.59 -2.69
C LYS A 90 -7.34 -2.95 -1.57
N VAL A 91 -6.04 -2.89 -1.86
CA VAL A 91 -4.97 -3.17 -0.89
C VAL A 91 -5.03 -2.17 0.26
N ALA A 92 -5.24 -0.88 -0.03
CA ALA A 92 -5.35 0.15 1.00
C ALA A 92 -6.57 -0.05 1.91
N GLU A 93 -7.73 -0.42 1.36
CA GLU A 93 -8.92 -0.76 2.15
C GLU A 93 -8.64 -1.90 3.14
N GLY A 94 -7.97 -2.96 2.68
CA GLY A 94 -7.54 -4.09 3.51
C GLY A 94 -6.58 -3.69 4.61
N ILE A 95 -5.50 -2.99 4.24
CA ILE A 95 -4.49 -2.52 5.19
C ILE A 95 -5.13 -1.65 6.27
N VAL A 96 -5.93 -0.65 5.91
CA VAL A 96 -6.53 0.25 6.90
C VAL A 96 -7.54 -0.49 7.79
N ARG A 97 -8.33 -1.42 7.24
CA ARG A 97 -9.29 -2.21 8.01
C ARG A 97 -8.64 -3.04 9.11
N TRP A 98 -7.48 -3.62 8.84
CA TRP A 98 -6.79 -4.53 9.75
C TRP A 98 -5.63 -3.89 10.53
N GLN A 99 -5.54 -2.55 10.51
CA GLN A 99 -4.62 -1.82 11.38
C GLN A 99 -5.04 -2.00 12.84
N ASP A 100 -4.10 -2.37 13.71
CA ASP A 100 -4.39 -2.53 15.13
C ASP A 100 -4.82 -1.17 15.75
N PRO A 101 -5.95 -1.09 16.44
CA PRO A 101 -6.46 0.19 16.95
C PRO A 101 -5.65 0.72 18.15
N THR A 102 -4.80 -0.10 18.78
CA THR A 102 -4.04 0.27 19.98
C THR A 102 -2.60 0.63 19.63
N ASN A 103 -1.89 -0.27 18.96
CA ASN A 103 -0.47 -0.09 18.63
C ASN A 103 -0.26 0.43 17.20
N HIS A 104 -1.32 0.51 16.40
CA HIS A 104 -1.33 1.04 15.04
C HIS A 104 -0.44 0.31 14.02
N VAL A 105 0.04 -0.87 14.39
CA VAL A 105 0.82 -1.79 13.54
C VAL A 105 -0.04 -2.98 13.12
N TRP A 106 0.53 -3.91 12.34
CA TRP A 106 -0.20 -5.04 11.78
C TRP A 106 0.30 -6.39 12.33
N TRP A 107 -0.60 -7.35 12.33
CA TRP A 107 -0.37 -8.71 12.81
C TRP A 107 0.25 -9.60 11.73
N GLN A 108 1.07 -10.59 12.13
CA GLN A 108 1.68 -11.59 11.24
C GLN A 108 0.63 -12.29 10.38
N VAL A 109 -0.47 -12.75 11.01
CA VAL A 109 -1.69 -13.16 10.31
C VAL A 109 -2.74 -12.07 10.50
N LEU A 110 -3.06 -11.36 9.41
CA LEU A 110 -3.72 -10.05 9.46
C LEU A 110 -5.14 -10.10 10.04
N ASP A 111 -5.91 -11.12 9.70
CA ASP A 111 -7.34 -11.20 10.05
C ASP A 111 -7.62 -11.91 11.38
N ARG A 112 -6.57 -12.17 12.18
CA ARG A 112 -6.66 -12.85 13.48
C ARG A 112 -6.00 -12.07 14.63
N PRO A 113 -6.32 -10.78 14.80
CA PRO A 113 -5.75 -9.99 15.91
C PRO A 113 -6.11 -10.62 17.26
N GLY A 114 -5.14 -10.67 18.18
CA GLY A 114 -5.32 -11.21 19.54
C GLY A 114 -5.50 -12.73 19.64
N HIS A 115 -5.54 -13.45 18.52
CA HIS A 115 -5.66 -14.91 18.52
C HIS A 115 -4.37 -15.55 19.07
N PRO A 116 -4.44 -16.67 19.83
CA PRO A 116 -3.28 -17.21 20.56
C PRO A 116 -2.06 -17.46 19.67
N GLY A 117 -0.92 -16.91 20.09
CA GLY A 117 0.36 -17.04 19.38
C GLY A 117 0.56 -16.04 18.23
N ASN A 118 -0.48 -15.33 17.77
CA ASN A 118 -0.27 -14.26 16.80
C ASN A 118 0.59 -13.15 17.41
N TYR A 119 1.24 -12.38 16.55
CA TYR A 119 2.08 -11.28 16.97
C TYR A 119 2.05 -10.13 15.98
N GLN A 120 2.25 -8.91 16.48
CA GLN A 120 2.49 -7.74 15.65
C GLN A 120 3.90 -7.82 15.04
N GLU A 121 3.97 -7.64 13.73
CA GLU A 121 5.14 -7.97 12.90
C GLU A 121 5.66 -6.74 12.16
N SER A 122 6.98 -6.52 12.22
CA SER A 122 7.58 -5.25 11.82
C SER A 122 7.76 -5.06 10.33
N SER A 123 8.10 -6.13 9.58
CA SER A 123 8.32 -5.99 8.14
C SER A 123 7.04 -5.65 7.39
N ALA A 124 5.95 -6.37 7.62
CA ALA A 124 4.64 -6.09 7.02
C ALA A 124 4.16 -4.68 7.35
N SER A 125 4.28 -4.28 8.62
CA SER A 125 3.90 -2.94 9.07
C SER A 125 4.68 -1.85 8.32
N ALA A 126 6.01 -2.00 8.18
CA ALA A 126 6.85 -1.06 7.44
C ALA A 126 6.47 -0.97 5.95
N MET A 127 6.17 -2.12 5.31
CA MET A 127 5.75 -2.17 3.91
C MET A 127 4.40 -1.48 3.69
N PHE A 128 3.45 -1.67 4.61
CA PHE A 128 2.14 -1.03 4.55
C PHE A 128 2.23 0.48 4.72
N VAL A 129 3.05 0.94 5.66
CA VAL A 129 3.27 2.37 5.88
C VAL A 129 3.95 3.02 4.67
N TYR A 130 4.99 2.38 4.12
CA TYR A 130 5.60 2.82 2.85
C TYR A 130 4.56 2.93 1.73
N PHE A 131 3.77 1.87 1.53
CA PHE A 131 2.74 1.83 0.50
C PHE A 131 1.74 2.97 0.65
N LEU A 132 1.23 3.21 1.87
CA LEU A 132 0.25 4.26 2.12
C LEU A 132 0.86 5.66 1.88
N PHE A 133 2.06 5.92 2.38
CA PHE A 133 2.72 7.21 2.13
C PHE A 133 2.99 7.44 0.65
N LYS A 134 3.58 6.45 -0.04
CA LYS A 134 3.87 6.56 -1.48
C LYS A 134 2.60 6.76 -2.29
N SER A 135 1.52 6.04 -1.95
CA SER A 135 0.24 6.17 -2.63
C SER A 135 -0.36 7.57 -2.50
N VAL A 136 -0.26 8.20 -1.33
CA VAL A 136 -0.73 9.58 -1.14
C VAL A 136 0.21 10.58 -1.82
N ASN A 137 1.53 10.42 -1.66
CA ASN A 137 2.54 11.30 -2.30
C ASN A 137 2.35 11.41 -3.81
N ASN A 138 1.99 10.30 -4.47
CA ASN A 138 1.78 10.26 -5.92
C ASN A 138 0.32 10.52 -6.34
N GLY A 139 -0.58 10.82 -5.40
CA GLY A 139 -2.00 11.09 -5.68
C GLY A 139 -2.79 9.85 -6.12
N PHE A 140 -2.29 8.64 -5.86
CA PHE A 140 -3.00 7.39 -6.15
C PHE A 140 -4.13 7.12 -5.14
N LEU A 141 -3.95 7.62 -3.91
CA LEU A 141 -4.96 7.59 -2.84
C LEU A 141 -5.27 8.99 -2.31
N PRO A 142 -6.50 9.22 -1.84
CA PRO A 142 -6.87 10.47 -1.17
C PRO A 142 -6.15 10.66 0.18
N THR A 143 -6.09 11.91 0.63
CA THR A 143 -5.34 12.32 1.84
C THR A 143 -5.86 11.73 3.15
N ASN A 144 -7.10 11.22 3.19
CA ASN A 144 -7.63 10.53 4.37
C ASN A 144 -6.85 9.25 4.73
N TYR A 145 -6.07 8.69 3.79
CA TYR A 145 -5.15 7.59 4.07
C TYR A 145 -3.88 8.01 4.83
N LEU A 146 -3.59 9.30 4.98
CA LEU A 146 -2.46 9.78 5.78
C LEU A 146 -2.61 9.49 7.26
N GLY A 147 -3.83 9.59 7.80
CA GLY A 147 -4.07 9.31 9.22
C GLY A 147 -3.59 7.90 9.60
N PRO A 148 -4.08 6.84 8.93
CA PRO A 148 -3.57 5.48 9.11
C PRO A 148 -2.06 5.34 8.87
N ALA A 149 -1.51 5.98 7.83
CA ALA A 149 -0.09 5.90 7.49
C ALA A 149 0.80 6.48 8.61
N ILE A 150 0.48 7.69 9.09
CA ILE A 150 1.20 8.40 10.15
C ILE A 150 1.12 7.62 11.46
N ARG A 151 -0.07 7.15 11.86
CA ARG A 151 -0.21 6.30 13.05
C ARG A 151 0.59 5.02 12.93
N GLY A 152 0.60 4.41 11.75
CA GLY A 152 1.40 3.22 11.48
C GLY A 152 2.90 3.47 11.59
N TYR A 153 3.40 4.59 11.05
CA TYR A 153 4.81 4.95 11.15
C TYR A 153 5.24 5.15 12.60
N TYR A 154 4.46 5.90 13.38
CA TYR A 154 4.73 6.07 14.81
C TYR A 154 4.54 4.78 15.60
N GLY A 155 3.60 3.93 15.22
CA GLY A 155 3.44 2.58 15.77
C GLY A 155 4.68 1.72 15.56
N ILE A 156 5.33 1.80 14.39
CA ILE A 156 6.61 1.13 14.14
C ILE A 156 7.70 1.70 15.06
N LEU A 157 7.81 3.02 15.17
CA LEU A 157 8.82 3.66 16.02
C LEU A 157 8.66 3.26 17.49
N SER A 158 7.43 3.19 18.00
CA SER A 158 7.17 2.88 19.40
C SER A 158 7.25 1.39 19.75
N ASN A 159 6.88 0.50 18.81
CA ASN A 159 6.78 -0.94 19.10
C ASN A 159 7.95 -1.76 18.54
N PHE A 160 8.64 -1.26 17.51
CA PHE A 160 9.64 -2.04 16.78
C PHE A 160 11.01 -1.40 16.71
N ILE A 161 11.18 -0.12 17.08
CA ILE A 161 12.51 0.48 17.13
C ILE A 161 13.04 0.43 18.57
N ARG A 162 14.21 -0.20 18.73
CA ARG A 162 14.94 -0.30 19.98
C ARG A 162 16.26 0.46 19.85
N GLU A 163 16.54 1.35 20.79
CA GLU A 163 17.89 1.93 20.95
C GLU A 163 18.78 0.93 21.70
N GLU A 164 19.96 0.69 21.17
CA GLU A 164 20.96 -0.21 21.74
C GLU A 164 21.92 0.57 22.65
N PRO A 165 22.64 -0.08 23.59
CA PRO A 165 23.56 0.59 24.51
C PRO A 165 24.69 1.39 23.83
N ASP A 166 25.01 1.08 22.57
CA ASP A 166 26.03 1.76 21.77
C ASP A 166 25.47 2.96 20.97
N GLY A 167 24.21 3.33 21.18
CA GLY A 167 23.52 4.42 20.49
C GLY A 167 23.05 4.08 19.08
N LYS A 168 23.21 2.83 18.62
CA LYS A 168 22.57 2.36 17.38
C LYS A 168 21.10 2.05 17.60
N ILE A 169 20.36 1.91 16.51
CA ILE A 169 18.97 1.49 16.53
C ILE A 169 18.82 0.12 15.85
N SER A 170 17.91 -0.68 16.38
CA SER A 170 17.48 -1.95 15.81
C SER A 170 16.00 -1.90 15.46
N ILE A 171 15.62 -2.50 14.32
CA ILE A 171 14.22 -2.87 14.07
C ILE A 171 13.99 -4.31 14.51
N ILE A 172 13.07 -4.52 15.43
CA ILE A 172 12.84 -5.81 16.09
C ILE A 172 11.56 -6.47 15.59
N ARG A 173 11.32 -7.72 16.01
CA ARG A 173 10.06 -8.45 15.74
C ARG A 173 9.77 -8.72 14.26
N CYS A 174 10.80 -8.94 13.45
CA CYS A 174 10.63 -9.35 12.05
C CYS A 174 10.44 -10.87 11.96
N CYS A 175 9.46 -11.32 11.18
CA CYS A 175 9.40 -12.73 10.78
C CYS A 175 10.62 -13.04 9.89
N ALA A 176 11.48 -14.01 10.23
CA ALA A 176 12.70 -14.31 9.48
C ALA A 176 12.38 -14.81 8.06
N VAL A 177 11.43 -15.72 7.96
CA VAL A 177 10.99 -16.35 6.71
C VAL A 177 9.60 -16.95 6.92
N ALA A 178 8.78 -17.01 5.87
CA ALA A 178 7.64 -17.91 5.79
C ALA A 178 7.44 -18.26 4.30
N GLY A 179 6.85 -19.42 4.02
CA GLY A 179 6.68 -19.94 2.67
C GLY A 179 5.62 -21.02 2.61
N LEU A 180 5.45 -21.63 1.43
CA LEU A 180 4.51 -22.72 1.20
C LEU A 180 5.23 -23.89 0.50
N GLY A 181 4.76 -25.12 0.73
CA GLY A 181 5.36 -26.35 0.20
C GLY A 181 6.59 -26.83 0.98
N TYR A 182 7.15 -27.99 0.63
CA TYR A 182 8.30 -28.61 1.32
C TYR A 182 8.10 -28.75 2.85
N GLY A 183 6.94 -29.27 3.28
CA GLY A 183 6.58 -29.41 4.69
C GLY A 183 6.05 -28.13 5.34
N ARG A 184 5.81 -27.08 4.56
CA ARG A 184 5.15 -25.83 4.97
C ARG A 184 3.71 -25.85 4.46
N ASP A 185 2.78 -26.14 5.36
CA ASP A 185 1.37 -26.41 5.05
C ASP A 185 0.50 -25.15 4.98
N GLY A 186 1.06 -23.96 5.25
CA GLY A 186 0.30 -22.71 5.22
C GLY A 186 -0.78 -22.59 6.30
N SER A 187 -0.75 -23.49 7.30
CA SER A 187 -1.61 -23.42 8.48
C SER A 187 -1.30 -22.17 9.31
N TYR A 188 -2.24 -21.80 10.18
CA TYR A 188 -2.05 -20.68 11.08
C TYR A 188 -0.84 -20.93 12.00
N GLU A 189 -0.75 -22.13 12.56
CA GLU A 189 0.31 -22.60 13.45
C GLU A 189 1.68 -22.57 12.75
N TYR A 190 1.73 -22.91 11.47
CA TYR A 190 2.96 -22.82 10.68
C TYR A 190 3.50 -21.38 10.62
N TYR A 191 2.66 -20.39 10.29
CA TYR A 191 3.11 -18.98 10.21
C TYR A 191 3.61 -18.42 11.54
N LEU A 192 3.16 -19.00 12.66
CA LEU A 192 3.54 -18.57 14.01
C LEU A 192 4.77 -19.28 14.57
N ARG A 193 5.14 -20.44 14.01
CA ARG A 193 6.37 -21.16 14.40
C ARG A 193 7.62 -20.53 13.80
N GLU A 194 7.48 -19.79 12.71
CA GLU A 194 8.63 -19.18 12.03
C GLU A 194 9.39 -18.22 12.96
N PRO A 195 10.73 -18.20 12.92
CA PRO A 195 11.53 -17.40 13.85
C PRO A 195 11.22 -15.90 13.75
N ILE A 196 11.24 -15.25 14.91
CA ILE A 196 11.19 -13.80 15.03
C ILE A 196 12.62 -13.30 15.28
N VAL A 197 13.10 -12.40 14.44
CA VAL A 197 14.48 -11.91 14.43
C VAL A 197 14.53 -10.38 14.39
N ASP A 198 15.66 -9.83 14.84
CA ASP A 198 15.95 -8.41 14.78
C ASP A 198 16.82 -8.11 13.55
N ASN A 199 16.70 -6.89 13.00
CA ASN A 199 17.55 -6.38 11.91
C ASN A 199 17.62 -7.27 10.66
N ASP A 200 16.57 -8.02 10.37
CA ASP A 200 16.45 -8.70 9.07
C ASP A 200 16.21 -7.65 7.96
N LEU A 201 16.90 -7.84 6.82
CA LEU A 201 16.83 -6.92 5.68
C LEU A 201 15.40 -6.76 5.12
N LYS A 202 14.53 -7.74 5.33
CA LYS A 202 13.11 -7.70 4.95
C LYS A 202 12.31 -6.69 5.79
N ALA A 203 12.79 -6.30 6.96
CA ALA A 203 12.23 -5.20 7.75
C ALA A 203 13.00 -3.89 7.53
N ILE A 204 14.33 -3.94 7.49
CA ILE A 204 15.18 -2.74 7.34
C ILE A 204 14.86 -1.99 6.03
N GLY A 205 14.80 -2.71 4.90
CA GLY A 205 14.54 -2.09 3.60
C GLY A 205 13.23 -1.31 3.57
N PRO A 206 12.08 -1.96 3.84
CA PRO A 206 10.79 -1.27 3.91
C PRO A 206 10.73 -0.14 4.94
N PHE A 207 11.41 -0.28 6.10
CA PHE A 207 11.43 0.78 7.10
C PHE A 207 12.15 2.04 6.61
N ILE A 208 13.31 1.88 5.95
CA ILE A 208 14.02 3.00 5.32
C ILE A 208 13.16 3.65 4.24
N LEU A 209 12.53 2.84 3.38
CA LEU A 209 11.65 3.33 2.31
C LEU A 209 10.45 4.11 2.88
N ALA A 210 9.83 3.61 3.94
CA ALA A 210 8.74 4.29 4.64
C ALA A 210 9.19 5.67 5.18
N GLY A 211 10.38 5.74 5.79
CA GLY A 211 10.95 7.00 6.27
C GLY A 211 11.25 8.00 5.14
N ILE A 212 11.72 7.53 3.99
CA ILE A 212 11.95 8.37 2.80
C ILE A 212 10.63 8.95 2.29
N GLU A 213 9.58 8.14 2.15
CA GLU A 213 8.27 8.60 1.70
C GLU A 213 7.60 9.53 2.72
N PHE A 214 7.79 9.28 4.02
CA PHE A 214 7.35 10.18 5.07
C PHE A 214 8.05 11.54 4.99
N GLN A 215 9.37 11.56 4.79
CA GLN A 215 10.14 12.81 4.66
C GLN A 215 9.66 13.65 3.46
N LYS A 216 9.25 13.04 2.35
CA LYS A 216 8.71 13.76 1.19
C LYS A 216 7.45 14.57 1.53
N LEU A 217 6.62 14.09 2.46
CA LEU A 217 5.43 14.81 2.94
C LEU A 217 5.78 16.04 3.79
N LEU A 218 6.91 16.00 4.51
CA LEU A 218 7.37 17.11 5.36
C LEU A 218 8.03 18.24 4.54
N GLY A 219 8.49 17.96 3.31
CA GLY A 219 9.25 18.89 2.48
C GLY A 219 10.76 18.91 2.81
N PRO A 220 11.55 19.80 2.18
CA PRO A 220 12.99 19.90 2.44
C PRO A 220 13.27 20.31 3.89
N VAL A 221 14.27 19.65 4.50
CA VAL A 221 14.73 19.88 5.88
C VAL A 221 15.13 21.36 6.15
N GLY A 222 15.36 22.16 5.11
CA GLY A 222 15.84 23.55 5.19
C GLY A 222 14.84 24.63 5.62
N ASN A 223 13.54 24.32 5.77
CA ASN A 223 12.54 25.30 6.26
C ASN A 223 12.10 25.08 7.72
N LEU A 224 12.69 24.11 8.41
CA LEU A 224 12.65 24.07 9.87
C LEU A 224 13.73 25.04 10.37
N THR A 225 13.43 26.33 10.42
CA THR A 225 14.32 27.29 11.08
C THR A 225 14.55 26.82 12.50
N ALA A 226 15.83 26.71 12.87
CA ALA A 226 16.34 26.30 14.18
C ALA A 226 15.98 27.32 15.29
N THR A 227 14.70 27.53 15.52
CA THR A 227 14.18 28.43 16.56
C THR A 227 13.41 27.69 17.65
N SER A 228 13.41 26.35 17.63
CA SER A 228 12.71 25.54 18.65
C SER A 228 13.54 24.42 19.28
N LEU A 229 14.82 24.27 18.94
CA LEU A 229 15.67 23.17 19.44
C LEU A 229 16.73 23.63 20.46
N THR A 230 16.43 24.66 21.25
CA THR A 230 17.23 24.96 22.44
C THR A 230 16.47 24.59 23.70
N GLN A 231 17.08 23.67 24.44
CA GLN A 231 16.80 23.22 25.81
C GLN A 231 15.72 22.16 25.99
N GLN A 232 16.13 20.89 25.95
CA GLN A 232 16.22 20.07 27.17
C GLN A 232 16.88 18.73 26.87
N THR A 233 17.99 18.46 27.56
CA THR A 233 18.59 17.13 27.68
C THR A 233 17.63 16.24 28.48
N PRO A 234 17.15 15.08 28.00
CA PRO A 234 16.29 14.25 28.82
C PRO A 234 17.14 13.44 29.80
N SER A 235 17.02 13.75 31.08
CA SER A 235 17.40 12.82 32.15
C SER A 235 16.38 11.69 32.25
N LYS A 236 16.88 10.48 32.50
CA LYS A 236 16.14 9.26 32.88
C LYS A 236 14.86 9.54 33.71
N THR A 237 13.66 9.28 33.19
CA THR A 237 12.57 8.59 33.92
C THR A 237 11.40 8.23 32.99
N THR A 238 10.86 7.02 33.16
CA THR A 238 9.49 6.54 32.90
C THR A 238 8.70 7.12 31.72
N LEU A 239 8.38 6.25 30.75
CA LEU A 239 7.40 6.46 29.68
C LEU A 239 6.00 6.69 30.27
N ASP A 240 5.67 7.97 30.51
CA ASP A 240 4.29 8.38 30.78
C ASP A 240 3.51 8.47 29.47
N ALA A 241 2.34 7.82 29.48
CA ALA A 241 1.43 7.68 28.36
C ALA A 241 0.60 8.96 28.11
N THR A 242 1.24 10.10 27.91
CA THR A 242 0.60 11.34 27.45
C THR A 242 1.67 12.34 27.02
N ASN A 243 2.06 12.35 25.74
CA ASN A 243 2.63 13.59 25.21
C ASN A 243 2.34 13.81 23.72
N LEU A 244 1.61 14.90 23.49
CA LEU A 244 1.07 15.44 22.25
C LEU A 244 2.14 15.93 21.25
N SER A 245 3.35 15.37 21.26
CA SER A 245 4.42 15.78 20.35
C SER A 245 4.34 15.11 18.96
N TYR A 246 3.59 14.01 18.82
CA TYR A 246 3.56 13.23 17.57
C TYR A 246 2.65 13.83 16.49
N TRP A 247 1.70 14.68 16.90
CA TRP A 247 0.69 15.28 16.02
C TRP A 247 0.99 16.72 15.62
N SER A 248 2.01 17.35 16.19
CA SER A 248 2.29 18.78 15.98
C SER A 248 2.52 19.16 14.51
N HIS A 249 2.99 18.20 13.70
CA HIS A 249 3.29 18.43 12.29
C HIS A 249 2.18 17.93 11.34
N VAL A 250 1.13 17.27 11.84
CA VAL A 250 0.07 16.73 10.96
C VAL A 250 -0.73 17.85 10.32
N ASP A 251 -1.05 18.88 11.07
CA ASP A 251 -1.75 20.05 10.52
C ASP A 251 -0.89 20.78 9.47
N GLU A 252 0.43 20.84 9.67
CA GLU A 252 1.37 21.42 8.71
C GLU A 252 1.50 20.60 7.42
N ILE A 253 1.52 19.26 7.53
CA ILE A 253 1.51 18.35 6.38
C ILE A 253 0.20 18.52 5.61
N LEU A 254 -0.93 18.50 6.30
CA LEU A 254 -2.25 18.65 5.69
C LEU A 254 -2.40 20.02 5.00
N ALA A 255 -1.87 21.10 5.59
CA ALA A 255 -1.93 22.43 5.00
C ALA A 255 -1.07 22.60 3.73
N ARG A 256 -0.01 21.81 3.58
CA ARG A 256 0.90 21.85 2.41
C ARG A 256 0.41 21.00 1.24
N ILE A 257 -0.39 19.98 1.52
CA ILE A 257 -0.96 19.13 0.47
C ILE A 257 -2.07 19.89 -0.24
N ARG A 258 -1.82 20.25 -1.51
CA ARG A 258 -2.87 20.78 -2.38
C ARG A 258 -3.63 19.60 -2.98
N PRO A 259 -4.87 19.30 -2.55
CA PRO A 259 -5.67 18.29 -3.22
C PRO A 259 -5.83 18.70 -4.69
N PRO A 260 -5.81 17.75 -5.65
CA PRO A 260 -6.14 18.06 -7.02
C PRO A 260 -7.58 18.59 -7.05
N SER A 261 -7.73 19.85 -7.44
CA SER A 261 -9.05 20.42 -7.71
C SER A 261 -9.50 19.88 -9.06
N ILE A 262 -10.33 18.85 -9.03
CA ILE A 262 -11.00 18.35 -10.23
C ILE A 262 -12.25 19.23 -10.42
N PRO A 263 -12.37 19.99 -11.51
CA PRO A 263 -13.57 20.76 -11.79
C PRO A 263 -14.81 19.86 -11.81
N GLU A 264 -15.93 20.32 -11.25
CA GLU A 264 -17.25 19.70 -11.46
C GLU A 264 -17.71 19.96 -12.90
N ARG A 265 -17.08 19.25 -13.83
CA ARG A 265 -17.38 19.29 -15.26
C ARG A 265 -17.72 17.90 -15.73
N GLU A 266 -18.82 17.80 -16.46
CA GLU A 266 -19.25 16.55 -17.09
C GLU A 266 -19.16 16.67 -18.59
N LEU A 267 -18.49 15.71 -19.22
CA LEU A 267 -18.37 15.58 -20.66
C LEU A 267 -19.11 14.31 -21.07
N ASN A 268 -20.12 14.41 -21.93
CA ASN A 268 -20.81 13.24 -22.44
C ASN A 268 -19.98 12.64 -23.58
N ILE A 269 -19.70 11.33 -23.52
CA ILE A 269 -18.89 10.66 -24.54
C ILE A 269 -19.51 10.74 -25.95
N MET A 270 -20.84 10.86 -26.04
CA MET A 270 -21.54 10.99 -27.32
C MET A 270 -21.21 12.31 -28.04
N ASP A 271 -20.84 13.38 -27.32
CA ASP A 271 -20.43 14.66 -27.90
C ASP A 271 -19.10 14.56 -28.66
N PHE A 272 -18.34 13.48 -28.41
CA PHE A 272 -17.06 13.20 -29.06
C PHE A 272 -17.16 12.15 -30.18
N GLY A 273 -18.38 11.74 -30.52
CA GLY A 273 -18.67 10.82 -31.62
C GLY A 273 -18.76 9.35 -31.24
N ALA A 274 -18.84 9.02 -29.95
CA ALA A 274 -19.09 7.64 -29.52
C ALA A 274 -20.55 7.23 -29.77
N VAL A 275 -20.75 5.98 -30.17
CA VAL A 275 -22.07 5.41 -30.47
C VAL A 275 -22.26 4.16 -29.63
N ALA A 276 -23.37 4.08 -28.90
CA ALA A 276 -23.62 3.04 -27.92
C ALA A 276 -24.26 1.76 -28.52
N ASP A 277 -23.80 1.32 -29.70
CA ASP A 277 -24.37 0.22 -30.48
C ASP A 277 -23.64 -1.14 -30.36
N GLY A 278 -22.52 -1.17 -29.63
CA GLY A 278 -21.64 -2.33 -29.46
C GLY A 278 -20.96 -2.80 -30.75
N ARG A 279 -20.91 -1.95 -31.78
CA ARG A 279 -20.34 -2.24 -33.11
C ARG A 279 -19.35 -1.16 -33.56
N THR A 280 -19.64 0.09 -33.23
CA THR A 280 -18.84 1.26 -33.62
C THR A 280 -17.60 1.34 -32.74
N ASP A 281 -16.41 1.46 -33.36
CA ASP A 281 -15.17 1.70 -32.63
C ASP A 281 -15.18 3.11 -32.01
N CYS A 282 -15.30 3.16 -30.68
CA CYS A 282 -15.35 4.40 -29.91
C CYS A 282 -13.96 4.89 -29.45
N SER A 283 -12.85 4.24 -29.83
CA SER A 283 -11.50 4.54 -29.31
C SER A 283 -11.10 6.00 -29.54
N THR A 284 -11.30 6.53 -30.75
CA THR A 284 -10.98 7.92 -31.08
C THR A 284 -11.88 8.92 -30.32
N ALA A 285 -13.15 8.58 -30.09
CA ALA A 285 -14.06 9.43 -29.33
C ALA A 285 -13.63 9.51 -27.85
N ILE A 286 -13.23 8.37 -27.27
CA ILE A 286 -12.70 8.27 -25.90
C ILE A 286 -11.41 9.06 -25.76
N GLU A 287 -10.47 8.92 -26.70
CA GLU A 287 -9.20 9.65 -26.67
C GLU A 287 -9.42 11.17 -26.73
N ARG A 288 -10.32 11.64 -27.60
CA ARG A 288 -10.68 13.07 -27.68
C ARG A 288 -11.33 13.58 -26.41
N ALA A 289 -12.24 12.81 -25.82
CA ALA A 289 -12.90 13.16 -24.57
C ALA A 289 -11.88 13.28 -23.41
N ILE A 290 -10.95 12.31 -23.30
CA ILE A 290 -9.87 12.34 -22.29
C ILE A 290 -8.96 13.54 -22.51
N THR A 291 -8.52 13.80 -23.75
CA THR A 291 -7.64 14.93 -24.08
C THR A 291 -8.31 16.27 -23.75
N THR A 292 -9.59 16.40 -24.08
CA THR A 292 -10.38 17.60 -23.80
C THR A 292 -10.56 17.81 -22.29
N CYS A 293 -10.87 16.74 -21.56
CA CYS A 293 -10.98 16.74 -20.11
C CYS A 293 -9.65 17.12 -19.44
N HIS A 294 -8.53 16.59 -19.94
CA HIS A 294 -7.20 16.91 -19.45
C HIS A 294 -6.83 18.39 -19.67
N ASN A 295 -7.00 18.89 -20.90
CA ASN A 295 -6.72 20.29 -21.25
C ASN A 295 -7.61 21.29 -20.49
N ALA A 296 -8.78 20.83 -20.05
CA ALA A 296 -9.72 21.57 -19.22
C ALA A 296 -9.35 21.62 -17.73
N GLY A 297 -8.27 20.96 -17.30
CA GLY A 297 -7.87 20.84 -15.89
C GLY A 297 -8.56 19.71 -15.14
N GLY A 298 -9.19 18.75 -15.84
CA GLY A 298 -9.89 17.59 -15.27
C GLY A 298 -11.42 17.69 -15.37
N GLY A 299 -12.09 16.60 -14.97
CA GLY A 299 -13.55 16.46 -15.03
C GLY A 299 -13.99 14.99 -15.09
N ARG A 300 -15.29 14.76 -15.26
CA ARG A 300 -15.93 13.44 -15.39
C ARG A 300 -16.38 13.22 -16.83
N ILE A 301 -15.99 12.11 -17.44
CA ILE A 301 -16.55 11.67 -18.72
C ILE A 301 -17.68 10.69 -18.43
N VAL A 302 -18.87 10.97 -18.95
CA VAL A 302 -20.08 10.18 -18.70
C VAL A 302 -20.37 9.33 -19.92
N PHE A 303 -20.61 8.04 -19.67
CA PHE A 303 -21.08 7.07 -20.66
C PHE A 303 -22.55 6.79 -20.39
N PRO A 304 -23.48 7.29 -21.25
CA PRO A 304 -24.88 6.91 -21.21
C PRO A 304 -25.05 5.39 -21.37
N ALA A 305 -26.20 4.84 -20.96
CA ALA A 305 -26.45 3.41 -21.07
C ALA A 305 -26.32 2.91 -22.53
N GLY A 306 -25.58 1.82 -22.73
CA GLY A 306 -25.41 1.13 -24.01
C GLY A 306 -24.10 0.34 -24.05
N ARG A 307 -23.69 -0.13 -25.24
CA ARG A 307 -22.41 -0.83 -25.46
C ARG A 307 -21.52 0.02 -26.36
N TYR A 308 -20.29 0.29 -25.94
CA TYR A 308 -19.30 1.13 -26.63
C TYR A 308 -18.05 0.31 -26.96
#